data_AF-A0A1A7QFD1-F1
#
_entry.id   AF-A0A1A7QFD1-F1
#
_cell.length_a   1.000
_cell.length_b   1.000
_cell.length_c   1.000
_cell.angle_alpha   90.00
_cell.angle_beta   90.00
_cell.angle_gamma   90.00
#
_symmetry.space_group_name_H-M   'P 1'
#
loop_
_entity.id
_entity.type
_entity.pdbx_description
1 polymer ?
#
loop_
_entity_poly.entity_id
_entity_poly.type
_entity_poly.pdbx_seq_one_letter_code
_entity_poly.pdbx_strand_id
1 'polypeptide(L)'
;MAMTDGGYGSFATRFIGKGGLVDIDHVADVFHMTKSQLAETAGLGAATLSKADRRKSPKTQRRVTEMLEIISRVRDWAGGEAHAMAWYRSQPIPALDGRTPEALVKSGKANSVRDYLDHIALGGFA
;
A
#
# COMPACT_ATOMS: atom_id res chain seq x y z
N MET A 1 -20.37 -17.58 10.87
CA MET A 1 -21.04 -16.45 10.22
C MET A 1 -19.96 -15.68 9.48
N ALA A 2 -19.92 -15.79 8.16
CA ALA A 2 -18.84 -15.26 7.32
C ALA A 2 -18.91 -13.73 7.30
N MET A 3 -17.96 -13.06 7.94
CA MET A 3 -17.79 -11.62 7.82
C MET A 3 -17.16 -11.32 6.47
N THR A 4 -17.79 -10.39 5.76
CA THR A 4 -17.54 -9.98 4.38
C THR A 4 -16.09 -9.59 4.12
N ASP A 5 -15.43 -10.32 3.23
CA ASP A 5 -14.19 -10.01 2.51
C ASP A 5 -14.30 -8.75 1.60
N GLY A 6 -15.39 -7.98 1.71
CA GLY A 6 -15.75 -6.89 0.80
C GLY A 6 -15.04 -5.55 1.07
N GLY A 7 -14.37 -5.39 2.22
CA GLY A 7 -13.67 -4.14 2.58
C GLY A 7 -12.30 -4.01 1.90
N TYR A 8 -11.46 -5.05 2.03
CA TYR A 8 -10.08 -5.06 1.54
C TYR A 8 -9.98 -4.93 0.01
N GLY A 9 -10.91 -5.56 -0.72
CA GLY A 9 -10.95 -5.48 -2.18
C GLY A 9 -11.43 -4.12 -2.69
N SER A 10 -12.36 -3.46 -2.01
CA SER A 10 -13.08 -2.29 -2.58
C SER A 10 -12.20 -1.05 -2.80
N PHE A 11 -11.22 -0.80 -1.91
CA PHE A 11 -10.36 0.36 -2.02
C PHE A 11 -9.29 0.19 -3.11
N ALA A 12 -8.56 -0.93 -3.10
CA ALA A 12 -7.54 -1.20 -4.10
C ALA A 12 -8.14 -1.33 -5.51
N THR A 13 -9.34 -1.90 -5.64
CA THR A 13 -10.03 -2.05 -6.94
C THR A 13 -10.40 -0.72 -7.59
N ARG A 14 -10.60 0.37 -6.83
CA ARG A 14 -10.82 1.71 -7.38
C ARG A 14 -9.64 2.18 -8.25
N PHE A 15 -8.44 1.70 -7.97
CA PHE A 15 -7.24 2.04 -8.72
C PHE A 15 -6.99 1.09 -9.89
N ILE A 16 -7.82 0.07 -10.11
CA ILE A 16 -7.62 -0.85 -11.23
C ILE A 16 -8.24 -0.26 -12.49
N GLY A 17 -7.40 0.03 -13.47
CA GLY A 17 -7.79 0.57 -14.77
C GLY A 17 -8.28 -0.50 -15.75
N LYS A 18 -8.64 -0.05 -16.96
CA LYS A 18 -9.03 -0.94 -18.06
C LYS A 18 -7.83 -1.81 -18.47
N GLY A 19 -7.87 -3.09 -18.07
CA GLY A 19 -6.79 -4.06 -18.29
C GLY A 19 -6.32 -4.79 -17.04
N GLY A 20 -6.95 -4.57 -15.88
CA GLY A 20 -6.63 -5.30 -14.65
C GLY A 20 -5.32 -4.85 -13.98
N LEU A 21 -4.75 -3.73 -14.44
CA LEU A 21 -3.55 -3.12 -13.87
C LEU A 21 -3.92 -1.91 -13.03
N VAL A 22 -3.09 -1.64 -12.02
CA VAL A 22 -3.16 -0.41 -11.24
C VAL A 22 -2.86 0.79 -12.13
N ASP A 23 -3.81 1.72 -12.17
CA ASP A 23 -3.70 3.04 -12.75
C ASP A 23 -2.82 3.92 -11.85
N ILE A 24 -1.54 3.97 -12.21
CA ILE A 24 -0.50 4.71 -11.49
C ILE A 24 -0.81 6.21 -11.42
N ASP A 25 -1.47 6.76 -12.45
CA ASP A 25 -1.73 8.19 -12.52
C ASP A 25 -2.85 8.54 -11.53
N HIS A 26 -3.92 7.74 -11.50
CA HIS A 26 -4.97 7.88 -10.50
C HIS A 26 -4.47 7.71 -9.05
N VAL A 27 -3.55 6.76 -8.80
CA VAL A 27 -2.94 6.59 -7.45
C VAL A 27 -2.14 7.84 -7.07
N ALA A 28 -1.31 8.35 -7.98
CA ALA A 28 -0.50 9.55 -7.73
C ALA A 28 -1.39 10.76 -7.41
N ASP A 29 -2.49 10.93 -8.14
CA ASP A 29 -3.43 12.02 -7.95
C ASP A 29 -4.15 11.94 -6.59
N VAL A 30 -4.67 10.77 -6.22
CA VAL A 30 -5.40 10.57 -4.95
C VAL A 30 -4.52 10.84 -3.73
N PHE A 31 -3.26 10.43 -3.76
CA PHE A 31 -2.33 10.69 -2.66
C PHE A 31 -1.56 12.01 -2.79
N HIS A 32 -1.89 12.83 -3.80
CA HIS A 32 -1.21 14.10 -4.09
C HIS A 32 0.32 13.97 -4.18
N MET A 33 0.79 12.92 -4.87
CA MET A 33 2.21 12.63 -5.04
C MET A 33 2.63 12.79 -6.49
N THR A 34 3.87 13.20 -6.69
CA THR A 34 4.52 13.00 -7.99
C THR A 34 4.76 11.50 -8.24
N LYS A 35 4.91 11.11 -9.50
CA LYS A 35 5.25 9.71 -9.87
C LYS A 35 6.56 9.23 -9.25
N SER A 36 7.54 10.11 -9.06
CA SER A 36 8.79 9.77 -8.38
C SER A 36 8.57 9.49 -6.91
N GLN A 37 7.83 10.35 -6.20
CA GLN A 37 7.49 10.13 -4.80
C GLN A 37 6.66 8.87 -4.60
N LEU A 38 5.69 8.59 -5.48
CA LEU A 38 4.92 7.35 -5.45
C LEU A 38 5.83 6.13 -5.66
N ALA A 39 6.75 6.19 -6.62
CA ALA A 39 7.69 5.11 -6.88
C ALA A 39 8.52 4.80 -5.62
N GLU A 40 9.09 5.81 -4.99
CA GLU A 40 9.88 5.66 -3.77
C GLU A 40 9.04 5.11 -2.62
N THR A 41 7.83 5.63 -2.44
CA THR A 41 6.88 5.19 -1.40
C THR A 41 6.53 3.71 -1.57
N ALA A 42 6.44 3.22 -2.81
CA ALA A 42 6.21 1.81 -3.15
C ALA A 42 7.49 0.95 -3.18
N GLY A 43 8.67 1.50 -2.85
CA GLY A 43 9.92 0.75 -2.88
C GLY A 43 10.49 0.48 -4.28
N LEU A 44 10.18 1.36 -5.23
CA LEU A 44 10.73 1.38 -6.59
C LEU A 44 11.74 2.53 -6.73
N GLY A 45 12.62 2.46 -7.72
CA GLY A 45 13.48 3.61 -8.05
C GLY A 45 12.65 4.76 -8.63
N ALA A 46 12.95 6.01 -8.27
CA ALA A 46 12.17 7.21 -8.61
C ALA A 46 11.78 7.32 -10.10
N ALA A 47 12.68 6.96 -11.02
CA ALA A 47 12.45 7.03 -12.47
C ALA A 47 11.62 5.85 -13.04
N THR A 48 11.22 4.88 -12.23
CA THR A 48 10.52 3.67 -12.68
C THR A 48 9.15 4.01 -13.25
N LEU A 49 8.41 4.91 -12.60
CA LEU A 49 7.05 5.27 -13.00
C LEU A 49 7.00 6.31 -14.13
N SER A 50 8.14 6.86 -14.54
CA SER A 50 8.21 7.83 -15.64
C SER A 50 7.93 7.19 -17.01
N LYS A 51 8.33 5.94 -17.24
CA LYS A 51 8.19 5.23 -18.53
C LYS A 51 6.98 4.31 -18.56
N ALA A 52 6.17 4.39 -19.61
CA ALA A 52 4.92 3.61 -19.75
C ALA A 52 5.11 2.10 -19.62
N ASP A 53 6.11 1.53 -20.28
CA ASP A 53 6.34 0.07 -20.24
C ASP A 53 6.77 -0.41 -18.85
N ARG A 54 7.56 0.40 -18.14
CA ARG A 54 7.98 0.09 -16.77
C ARG A 54 6.82 0.15 -15.78
N ARG A 55 5.88 1.09 -15.96
CA ARG A 55 4.63 1.15 -15.16
C ARG A 55 3.84 -0.15 -15.22
N LYS A 56 3.83 -0.82 -16.39
CA LYS A 56 3.10 -2.07 -16.61
C LYS A 56 3.85 -3.33 -16.18
N SER A 57 5.13 -3.21 -15.79
CA SER A 57 5.92 -4.37 -15.42
C SER A 57 5.31 -5.09 -14.19
N PRO A 58 5.35 -6.44 -14.15
CA PRO A 58 4.79 -7.20 -13.02
C PRO A 58 5.36 -6.77 -11.66
N LYS A 59 6.66 -6.45 -11.61
CA LYS A 59 7.32 -5.97 -10.39
C LYS A 59 6.74 -4.63 -9.92
N THR A 60 6.57 -3.68 -10.83
CA THR A 60 6.00 -2.37 -10.50
C THR A 60 4.57 -2.49 -10.00
N GLN A 61 3.74 -3.24 -10.73
CA GLN A 61 2.34 -3.47 -10.38
C GLN A 61 2.22 -4.13 -9.01
N ARG A 62 3.02 -5.17 -8.75
CA ARG A 62 3.09 -5.82 -7.44
C ARG A 62 3.46 -4.84 -6.33
N ARG A 63 4.49 -4.02 -6.50
CA ARG A 63 4.93 -3.07 -5.46
C ARG A 63 3.89 -2.02 -5.11
N VAL A 64 3.23 -1.45 -6.12
CA VAL A 64 2.18 -0.46 -5.88
C VAL A 64 0.95 -1.12 -5.25
N THR A 65 0.61 -2.34 -5.65
CA THR A 65 -0.48 -3.13 -5.03
C THR A 65 -0.16 -3.44 -3.56
N GLU A 66 1.08 -3.85 -3.25
CA GLU A 66 1.55 -4.09 -1.88
C GLU A 66 1.34 -2.87 -0.98
N MET A 67 1.71 -1.69 -1.46
CA MET A 67 1.47 -0.44 -0.75
C MET A 67 -0.03 -0.17 -0.56
N LEU A 68 -0.84 -0.26 -1.63
CA LEU A 68 -2.27 0.03 -1.59
C LEU A 68 -3.04 -0.90 -0.65
N GLU A 69 -2.68 -2.18 -0.60
CA GLU A 69 -3.30 -3.15 0.32
C GLU A 69 -3.02 -2.79 1.78
N ILE A 70 -1.77 -2.41 2.10
CA ILE A 70 -1.43 -1.97 3.46
C ILE A 70 -2.25 -0.73 3.81
N ILE A 71 -2.27 0.29 2.93
CA ILE A 71 -3.07 1.51 3.13
C ILE A 71 -4.56 1.20 3.31
N SER A 72 -5.11 0.30 2.49
CA SER A 72 -6.50 -0.14 2.59
C SER A 72 -6.81 -0.73 3.96
N ARG A 73 -5.96 -1.62 4.46
CA ARG A 73 -6.13 -2.28 5.77
C ARG A 73 -6.14 -1.27 6.89
N VAL A 74 -5.31 -0.23 6.77
CA VAL A 74 -5.16 0.79 7.82
C VAL A 74 -6.04 2.03 7.61
N ARG A 75 -6.93 2.05 6.62
CA ARG A 75 -7.73 3.24 6.30
C ARG A 75 -8.79 3.53 7.36
N ASP A 76 -9.54 2.51 7.76
CA ASP A 76 -10.74 2.68 8.58
C ASP A 76 -10.38 3.11 10.01
N TRP A 77 -9.41 2.44 10.64
CA TRP A 77 -8.93 2.81 11.98
C TRP A 77 -8.05 4.07 12.03
N ALA A 78 -7.44 4.49 10.91
CA ALA A 78 -6.62 5.71 10.85
C ALA A 78 -7.46 6.95 10.56
N GLY A 79 -8.73 6.80 10.17
CA GLY A 79 -9.58 7.94 9.81
C GLY A 79 -9.33 8.45 8.40
N GLY A 80 -9.09 7.55 7.44
CA GLY A 80 -9.03 7.85 6.01
C GLY A 80 -7.65 7.72 5.37
N GLU A 81 -7.60 7.93 4.05
CA GLU A 81 -6.43 7.65 3.19
C GLU A 81 -5.21 8.50 3.53
N ALA A 82 -5.41 9.78 3.83
CA ALA A 82 -4.33 10.68 4.19
C ALA A 82 -3.65 10.25 5.50
N HIS A 83 -4.44 9.92 6.52
CA HIS A 83 -3.94 9.44 7.81
C HIS A 83 -3.30 8.05 7.70
N ALA A 84 -3.89 7.15 6.90
CA ALA A 84 -3.29 5.86 6.58
C ALA A 84 -1.92 6.00 5.90
N MET A 85 -1.79 6.93 4.95
CA MET A 85 -0.52 7.22 4.29
C MET A 85 0.50 7.85 5.24
N ALA A 86 0.06 8.73 6.14
CA ALA A 86 0.92 9.27 7.19
C ALA A 86 1.45 8.13 8.08
N TRP A 87 0.57 7.27 8.58
CA TRP A 87 0.94 6.10 9.39
C TRP A 87 1.92 5.18 8.66
N TYR A 88 1.67 4.87 7.38
CA TYR A 88 2.55 4.04 6.55
C TYR A 88 3.99 4.57 6.46
N ARG A 89 4.14 5.90 6.39
CA ARG A 89 5.44 6.55 6.25
C ARG A 89 6.15 6.79 7.57
N SER A 90 5.40 7.16 8.61
CA SER A 90 5.98 7.70 9.84
C SER A 90 5.92 6.76 11.04
N GLN A 91 5.00 5.78 11.06
CA GLN A 91 4.79 4.99 12.27
C GLN A 91 5.75 3.79 12.34
N PRO A 92 6.65 3.73 13.32
CA PRO A 92 7.46 2.55 13.58
C PRO A 92 6.58 1.39 14.05
N ILE A 93 6.87 0.17 13.59
CA ILE A 93 6.26 -1.06 14.12
C ILE A 93 7.24 -1.71 15.09
N PRO A 94 7.00 -1.69 16.42
CA PRO A 94 7.93 -2.25 17.40
C PRO A 94 8.22 -3.74 17.17
N ALA A 95 7.22 -4.51 16.76
CA ALA A 95 7.35 -5.94 16.45
C ALA A 95 8.21 -6.24 15.21
N LEU A 96 8.51 -5.22 14.38
CA LEU A 96 9.26 -5.35 13.13
C LEU A 96 10.52 -4.45 13.18
N ASP A 97 11.31 -4.62 14.23
CA ASP A 97 12.57 -3.90 14.49
C ASP A 97 12.42 -2.37 14.55
N GLY A 98 11.24 -1.86 14.91
CA GLY A 98 10.95 -0.42 14.92
C GLY A 98 10.98 0.22 13.53
N ARG A 99 10.84 -0.56 12.45
CA ARG A 99 10.83 -0.03 11.08
C ARG A 99 9.42 0.43 10.69
N THR A 100 9.35 1.45 9.84
CA THR A 100 8.09 1.89 9.25
C THR A 100 7.62 0.89 8.18
N PRO A 101 6.30 0.80 7.91
CA PRO A 101 5.77 0.05 6.78
C PRO A 101 6.46 0.38 5.45
N GLU A 102 6.68 1.68 5.17
CA GLU A 102 7.40 2.12 3.98
C GLU A 102 8.83 1.54 3.91
N ALA A 103 9.57 1.57 5.01
CA ALA A 103 10.92 1.03 5.06
C ALA A 103 10.92 -0.50 4.82
N LEU A 104 9.90 -1.21 5.33
CA LEU A 104 9.74 -2.64 5.13
C LEU A 104 9.40 -2.98 3.67
N VAL A 105 8.47 -2.26 3.05
CA VAL A 105 8.14 -2.40 1.62
C VAL A 105 9.36 -2.13 0.74
N LYS A 106 10.12 -1.06 1.02
CA LYS A 106 11.40 -0.75 0.35
C LYS A 106 12.40 -1.91 0.43
N SER A 107 12.44 -2.62 1.55
CA SER A 107 13.28 -3.82 1.73
C SER A 107 12.67 -5.13 1.22
N GLY A 108 11.51 -5.08 0.57
CA GLY A 108 10.80 -6.26 0.06
C GLY A 108 10.07 -7.10 1.11
N LYS A 109 9.91 -6.57 2.32
CA LYS A 109 9.24 -7.22 3.47
C LYS A 109 7.79 -6.77 3.65
N ALA A 110 7.07 -6.50 2.55
CA ALA A 110 5.66 -6.08 2.59
C ALA A 110 4.77 -7.12 3.30
N ASN A 111 5.04 -8.41 3.11
CA ASN A 111 4.30 -9.49 3.77
C ASN A 111 4.40 -9.41 5.29
N SER A 112 5.57 -9.08 5.86
CA SER A 112 5.70 -8.94 7.31
C SER A 112 4.81 -7.84 7.89
N VAL A 113 4.57 -6.75 7.15
CA VAL A 113 3.62 -5.71 7.55
C VAL A 113 2.19 -6.24 7.50
N ARG A 114 1.85 -6.97 6.45
CA ARG A 114 0.51 -7.57 6.29
C ARG A 114 0.23 -8.57 7.41
N ASP A 115 1.15 -9.49 7.67
CA ASP A 115 1.02 -10.50 8.72
C ASP A 115 0.84 -9.83 10.10
N TYR A 116 1.60 -8.76 10.37
CA TYR A 116 1.45 -7.96 11.59
C TYR A 116 0.04 -7.32 11.69
N LEU A 117 -0.46 -6.72 10.62
CA LEU A 117 -1.80 -6.13 10.58
C LEU A 117 -2.90 -7.19 10.75
N ASP A 118 -2.72 -8.37 10.15
CA ASP A 118 -3.64 -9.50 10.28
C ASP A 118 -3.66 -10.01 11.73
N HIS A 119 -2.51 -10.11 12.39
CA HIS A 119 -2.45 -10.44 13.81
C HIS A 119 -3.14 -9.42 14.71
N ILE A 120 -3.01 -8.12 14.43
CA ILE A 120 -3.74 -7.08 15.18
C ILE A 120 -5.24 -7.19 14.96
N ALA A 121 -5.69 -7.41 13.71
CA ALA A 121 -7.10 -7.58 13.42
C ALA A 121 -7.70 -8.80 14.16
N LEU A 122 -6.92 -9.86 14.35
CA LEU A 122 -7.34 -11.04 15.13
C LEU A 122 -7.32 -10.80 16.64
N GLY A 123 -6.40 -9.97 17.15
CA GLY A 123 -6.25 -9.67 18.58
C GLY A 123 -7.11 -8.51 19.11
N GLY A 124 -7.70 -7.70 18.24
CA GLY A 124 -8.48 -6.50 18.59
C GLY A 124 -9.96 -6.74 18.92
N PHE A 125 -10.42 -7.99 18.96
CA PHE A 125 -11.80 -8.37 19.28
C PHE A 125 -11.96 -9.02 20.68
N ALA A 126 -11.02 -8.81 21.60
CA ALA A 126 -11.11 -9.28 22.99
C ALA A 126 -11.53 -8.18 23.96
#